data_AF-A0A0K0E0C8-F1
#
_entry.id   AF-A0A0K0E0C8-F1
#
_cell.length_a   1.000
_cell.length_b   1.000
_cell.length_c   1.000
_cell.angle_alpha   90.00
_cell.angle_beta   90.00
_cell.angle_gamma   90.00
#
_symmetry.space_group_name_H-M   'P 1'
#
loop_
_entity.id
_entity.type
_entity.pdbx_description
1 polymer ?
#
loop_
_entity_poly.entity_id
_entity_poly.type
_entity_poly.pdbx_seq_one_letter_code
_entity_poly.pdbx_strand_id
1 'polypeptide(L)'
;MVEWKKILYRQQKNFPDNYTSKKYFLNGLTMNHSVRNYSFKDSVYGASRFTLQLNIIFFFYLGHYFIMNNLLSIYSLIIVNIVVPVGTIFIYWIEEGQNFIKHLTQVTMQALFCCSLTYAVSPILRTLGREIDTDSIYIASGLFFSLIIPTIFVNMQTLKNVIHGPWDEATVNKE
;
A
#
# COMPACT_ATOMS: atom_id res chain seq x y z
N MET A 1 12.76 -52.23 -1.02
CA MET A 1 11.30 -52.01 -1.02
C MET A 1 10.94 -51.18 -2.25
N VAL A 2 9.77 -51.41 -2.85
CA VAL A 2 9.27 -50.57 -3.95
C VAL A 2 8.97 -49.18 -3.40
N GLU A 3 9.55 -48.13 -3.98
CA GLU A 3 9.27 -46.74 -3.59
C GLU A 3 8.03 -46.24 -4.35
N TRP A 4 7.16 -45.49 -3.67
CA TRP A 4 6.03 -44.83 -4.30
C TRP A 4 6.51 -43.74 -5.26
N LYS A 5 5.93 -43.69 -6.45
CA LYS A 5 6.26 -42.68 -7.48
C LYS A 5 5.06 -41.75 -7.75
N LYS A 6 5.30 -40.46 -8.01
CA LYS A 6 4.26 -39.50 -8.44
C LYS A 6 3.87 -39.78 -9.90
N ILE A 7 2.90 -40.68 -10.11
CA ILE A 7 2.33 -41.01 -11.43
C ILE A 7 0.80 -41.04 -11.32
N LEU A 8 0.11 -40.32 -12.21
CA LEU A 8 -1.36 -40.19 -12.18
C LEU A 8 -2.08 -41.42 -12.77
N TYR A 9 -1.57 -41.98 -13.87
CA TYR A 9 -2.29 -42.97 -14.68
C TYR A 9 -1.77 -44.41 -14.55
N ARG A 10 -1.04 -44.72 -13.48
CA ARG A 10 -0.60 -46.09 -13.19
C ARG A 10 -0.90 -46.44 -11.74
N GLN A 11 -1.73 -47.46 -11.54
CA GLN A 11 -2.02 -47.98 -10.22
C GLN A 11 -0.78 -48.63 -9.62
N GLN A 12 -0.43 -48.23 -8.39
CA GLN A 12 0.66 -48.81 -7.62
C GLN A 12 0.11 -49.78 -6.57
N LYS A 13 0.08 -51.07 -6.90
CA LYS A 13 -0.54 -52.12 -6.06
C LYS A 13 -0.02 -52.21 -4.62
N ASN A 14 1.20 -51.75 -4.35
CA ASN A 14 1.84 -51.84 -3.03
C ASN A 14 1.41 -50.72 -2.06
N PHE A 15 0.65 -49.73 -2.53
CA PHE A 15 0.26 -48.58 -1.74
C PHE A 15 -1.26 -48.38 -1.80
N PRO A 16 -1.91 -48.06 -0.67
CA PRO A 16 -3.33 -47.71 -0.68
C PRO A 16 -3.57 -46.41 -1.45
N ASP A 17 -4.79 -46.20 -1.94
CA ASP A 17 -5.15 -45.04 -2.77
C ASP A 17 -4.97 -43.70 -2.04
N ASN A 18 -5.13 -43.71 -0.71
CA ASN A 18 -4.90 -42.55 0.17
C ASN A 18 -3.45 -42.44 0.69
N TYR A 19 -2.50 -43.18 0.10
CA TYR A 19 -1.11 -43.13 0.53
C TYR A 19 -0.48 -41.75 0.28
N THR A 20 -0.03 -41.11 1.36
CA THR A 20 0.72 -39.85 1.30
C THR A 20 2.21 -40.13 1.45
N SER A 21 2.98 -39.84 0.41
CA SER A 21 4.42 -40.11 0.41
C SER A 21 5.18 -39.10 1.28
N LYS A 22 5.91 -39.57 2.29
CA LYS A 22 6.73 -38.72 3.18
C LYS A 22 7.77 -37.89 2.42
N LYS A 23 8.26 -38.39 1.28
CA LYS A 23 9.28 -37.74 0.45
C LYS A 23 8.73 -36.60 -0.41
N TYR A 24 7.49 -36.72 -0.91
CA TYR A 24 6.94 -35.73 -1.85
C TYR A 24 5.87 -34.83 -1.23
N PHE A 25 5.25 -35.24 -0.12
CA PHE A 25 4.25 -34.44 0.57
C PHE A 25 4.85 -33.09 0.96
N LEU A 26 4.28 -32.02 0.39
CA LEU A 26 4.70 -30.63 0.60
C LEU A 26 6.15 -30.30 0.18
N ASN A 27 6.84 -31.19 -0.54
CA ASN A 27 8.25 -30.99 -0.89
C ASN A 27 8.48 -29.77 -1.81
N GLY A 28 7.49 -29.39 -2.61
CA GLY A 28 7.57 -28.20 -3.46
C GLY A 28 6.89 -26.96 -2.86
N LEU A 29 6.58 -26.96 -1.55
CA LEU A 29 6.17 -25.72 -0.89
C LEU A 29 7.35 -24.75 -0.91
N THR A 30 7.15 -23.61 -1.55
CA THR A 30 8.13 -22.52 -1.55
C THR A 30 7.51 -21.31 -0.84
N MET A 31 8.27 -20.69 0.05
CA MET A 31 7.89 -19.41 0.64
C MET A 31 8.52 -18.30 -0.17
N ASN A 32 7.77 -17.22 -0.41
CA ASN A 32 8.28 -16.04 -1.10
C ASN A 32 8.92 -16.37 -2.47
N HIS A 33 8.34 -17.27 -3.25
CA HIS A 33 8.87 -17.64 -4.56
C HIS A 33 9.12 -16.41 -5.47
N SER A 34 8.35 -15.34 -5.28
CA SER A 34 8.42 -14.08 -6.03
C SER A 34 9.21 -12.96 -5.34
N VAL A 35 10.31 -13.26 -4.61
CA VAL A 35 11.18 -12.19 -4.10
C VAL A 35 11.74 -11.37 -5.27
N ARG A 36 11.38 -10.09 -5.31
CA ARG A 36 11.94 -9.12 -6.25
C ARG A 36 13.14 -8.42 -5.63
N ASN A 37 14.31 -8.59 -6.25
CA ASN A 37 15.51 -7.86 -5.88
C ASN A 37 15.47 -6.47 -6.53
N TYR A 38 15.59 -5.42 -5.71
CA TYR A 38 15.59 -4.03 -6.18
C TYR A 38 17.02 -3.52 -6.32
N SER A 39 17.31 -2.82 -7.42
CA SER A 39 18.57 -2.08 -7.57
C SER A 39 18.59 -0.89 -6.62
N PHE A 40 19.78 -0.44 -6.21
CA PHE A 40 19.93 0.72 -5.32
C PHE A 40 19.18 1.96 -5.84
N LYS A 41 19.24 2.23 -7.15
CA LYS A 41 18.53 3.37 -7.76
C LYS A 41 17.01 3.23 -7.61
N ASP A 42 16.47 2.05 -7.89
CA ASP A 42 15.04 1.77 -7.75
C ASP A 42 14.60 1.91 -6.29
N SER A 43 15.44 1.47 -5.35
CA SER A 43 15.21 1.64 -3.92
C SER A 43 15.21 3.12 -3.52
N VAL A 44 16.09 3.95 -4.06
CA VAL A 44 16.11 5.40 -3.81
C VAL A 44 14.84 6.06 -4.36
N TYR A 45 14.40 5.72 -5.58
CA TYR A 45 13.15 6.24 -6.14
C TYR A 45 11.91 5.78 -5.34
N GLY A 46 11.90 4.53 -4.87
CA GLY A 46 10.84 4.02 -4.01
C GLY A 46 10.80 4.72 -2.64
N ALA A 47 11.97 4.87 -2.02
CA ALA A 47 12.12 5.54 -0.74
C ALA A 47 11.77 7.03 -0.83
N SER A 48 12.17 7.73 -1.89
CA SER A 48 11.86 9.16 -2.05
C SER A 48 10.36 9.41 -2.19
N ARG A 49 9.63 8.55 -2.92
CA ARG A 49 8.16 8.61 -3.01
C ARG A 49 7.51 8.39 -1.65
N PHE A 50 8.00 7.42 -0.87
CA PHE A 50 7.51 7.17 0.48
C PHE A 50 7.79 8.35 1.42
N THR A 51 9.02 8.88 1.42
CA THR A 51 9.41 10.04 2.23
C THR A 51 8.63 11.29 1.85
N LEU A 52 8.30 11.48 0.56
CA LEU A 52 7.42 12.57 0.13
C LEU A 52 6.04 12.49 0.81
N GLN A 53 5.44 11.30 0.90
CA GLN A 53 4.15 11.12 1.56
C GLN A 53 4.22 11.46 3.05
N LEU A 54 5.31 11.09 3.73
CA LEU A 54 5.54 11.50 5.12
C LEU A 54 5.73 13.02 5.23
N ASN A 55 6.48 13.63 4.32
CA ASN A 55 6.71 15.08 4.32
C ASN A 55 5.42 15.88 4.12
N ILE A 56 4.45 15.39 3.33
CA ILE A 56 3.15 16.05 3.16
C ILE A 56 2.42 16.17 4.52
N ILE A 57 2.52 15.15 5.38
CA ILE A 57 1.96 15.19 6.74
C ILE A 57 2.63 16.31 7.55
N PHE A 58 3.97 16.39 7.52
CA PHE A 58 4.71 17.46 8.19
C PHE A 58 4.35 18.86 7.67
N PHE A 59 4.23 19.03 6.34
CA PHE A 59 3.81 20.31 5.75
C PHE A 59 2.40 20.71 6.15
N PHE A 60 1.49 19.75 6.33
CA PHE A 60 0.16 20.03 6.85
C PHE A 60 0.22 20.61 8.27
N TYR A 61 0.99 20.00 9.18
CA TYR A 61 1.18 20.55 10.53
C TYR A 61 1.86 21.92 10.54
N LEU A 62 2.89 22.09 9.70
CA LEU A 62 3.60 23.35 9.58
C LEU A 62 2.67 24.46 9.06
N GLY A 63 1.84 24.13 8.06
CA GLY A 63 0.81 25.03 7.54
C GLY A 63 -0.19 25.43 8.63
N HIS A 64 -0.69 24.47 9.41
CA HIS A 64 -1.57 24.76 10.55
C HIS A 64 -0.91 25.67 11.59
N TYR A 65 0.34 25.38 11.97
CA TYR A 65 1.10 26.21 12.90
C TYR A 65 1.27 27.65 12.39
N PHE A 66 1.59 27.83 11.11
CA PHE A 66 1.70 29.16 10.52
C PHE A 66 0.38 29.91 10.43
N ILE A 67 -0.75 29.21 10.22
CA ILE A 67 -2.09 29.81 10.29
C ILE A 67 -2.38 30.29 11.71
N MET A 68 -2.12 29.45 12.71
CA MET A 68 -2.36 29.79 14.13
C MET A 68 -1.55 30.99 14.59
N ASN A 69 -0.33 31.16 14.06
CA ASN A 69 0.52 32.30 14.36
C ASN A 69 0.29 33.50 13.42
N ASN A 70 -0.75 33.49 12.58
CA ASN A 70 -1.06 34.52 11.59
C ASN A 70 0.12 34.85 10.64
N LEU A 71 1.02 33.90 10.38
CA LEU A 71 2.16 34.06 9.49
C LEU A 71 1.81 33.76 8.02
N LEU A 72 0.82 32.90 7.78
CA LEU A 72 0.33 32.59 6.44
C LEU A 72 -1.06 33.18 6.20
N SER A 73 -1.20 33.92 5.11
CA SER A 73 -2.50 34.39 4.64
C SER A 73 -3.28 33.27 3.97
N ILE A 74 -4.61 33.34 4.05
CA ILE A 74 -5.51 32.39 3.37
C ILE A 74 -5.23 32.34 1.86
N TYR A 75 -4.91 33.48 1.25
CA TYR A 75 -4.59 33.55 -0.18
C TYR A 75 -3.34 32.75 -0.56
N SER A 76 -2.29 32.81 0.27
CA SER A 76 -1.07 32.02 0.03
C SER A 76 -1.35 30.51 0.04
N LEU A 77 -2.23 30.05 0.94
CA LEU A 77 -2.64 28.64 1.02
C LEU A 77 -3.45 28.22 -0.20
N ILE A 78 -4.41 29.05 -0.64
CA ILE A 78 -5.20 28.78 -1.84
C ILE A 78 -4.27 28.67 -3.05
N ILE A 79 -3.32 29.60 -3.20
CA ILE A 79 -2.37 29.58 -4.32
C ILE A 79 -1.53 28.29 -4.31
N VAL A 80 -0.95 27.91 -3.17
CA VAL A 80 -0.13 26.69 -3.07
C VAL A 80 -0.96 25.44 -3.38
N ASN A 81 -2.19 25.36 -2.87
CA ASN A 81 -3.09 24.21 -3.09
C ASN A 81 -3.67 24.15 -4.52
N ILE A 82 -3.54 25.20 -5.33
CA ILE A 82 -3.88 25.17 -6.76
C ILE A 82 -2.64 24.91 -7.60
N VAL A 83 -1.54 25.64 -7.36
CA VAL A 83 -0.32 25.57 -8.17
C VAL A 83 0.34 24.19 -8.07
N VAL A 84 0.42 23.59 -6.87
CA VAL A 84 1.08 22.29 -6.70
C VAL A 84 0.33 21.17 -7.45
N PRO A 85 -0.99 20.97 -7.26
CA PRO A 85 -1.72 19.94 -8.01
C PRO A 85 -1.72 20.17 -9.52
N VAL A 86 -1.95 21.42 -9.96
CA VAL A 86 -1.94 21.75 -11.40
C VAL A 86 -0.56 21.47 -12.00
N GLY A 87 0.52 21.81 -11.30
CA GLY A 87 1.89 21.49 -11.70
C GLY A 87 2.11 19.98 -11.83
N THR A 88 1.65 19.17 -10.87
CA THR A 88 1.79 17.71 -10.96
C THR A 88 0.97 17.09 -12.09
N ILE A 89 -0.24 17.59 -12.34
CA ILE A 89 -1.07 17.16 -13.48
C ILE A 89 -0.39 17.51 -14.80
N PHE A 90 0.22 18.69 -14.89
CA PHE A 90 0.93 19.13 -16.09
C PHE A 90 2.19 18.29 -16.36
N ILE A 91 3.00 17.99 -15.33
CA ILE A 91 4.15 17.09 -15.46
C ILE A 91 3.68 15.70 -15.93
N TYR A 92 2.62 15.17 -15.31
CA TYR A 92 2.07 13.88 -15.71
C TYR A 92 1.50 13.88 -17.14
N TRP A 93 0.90 14.99 -17.58
CA TRP A 93 0.43 15.15 -18.96
C TRP A 93 1.55 15.15 -20.00
N ILE A 94 2.73 15.68 -19.65
CA ILE A 94 3.90 15.66 -20.54
C ILE A 94 4.45 14.23 -20.68
N GLU A 95 4.48 13.47 -19.58
CA GLU A 95 5.01 12.11 -19.57
C GLU A 95 4.04 11.11 -20.21
N GLU A 96 2.73 11.27 -19.97
CA GLU A 96 1.72 10.30 -20.34
C GLU A 96 0.75 10.86 -21.40
N GLY A 97 0.72 10.24 -22.58
CA GLY A 97 -0.17 10.63 -23.69
C GLY A 97 -1.62 10.16 -23.50
N GLN A 98 -2.04 9.17 -24.28
CA GLN A 98 -3.45 8.75 -24.35
C GLN A 98 -4.02 8.21 -23.02
N ASN A 99 -3.20 7.65 -22.13
CA ASN A 99 -3.65 7.13 -20.84
C ASN A 99 -3.93 8.25 -19.81
N PHE A 100 -3.56 9.49 -20.11
CA PHE A 100 -3.78 10.64 -19.24
C PHE A 100 -5.23 10.79 -18.81
N ILE A 101 -6.18 10.65 -19.75
CA ILE A 101 -7.61 10.85 -19.47
C ILE A 101 -8.12 9.84 -18.45
N LYS A 102 -7.71 8.57 -18.54
CA LYS A 102 -8.10 7.53 -17.57
C LYS A 102 -7.56 7.82 -16.18
N HIS A 103 -6.32 8.28 -16.09
CA HIS A 103 -5.74 8.68 -14.80
C HIS A 103 -6.45 9.91 -14.24
N LEU A 104 -6.74 10.91 -15.08
CA LEU A 104 -7.43 12.12 -14.67
C LEU A 104 -8.84 11.81 -14.15
N THR A 105 -9.60 10.94 -14.81
CA THR A 105 -10.93 10.53 -14.32
C THR A 105 -10.81 9.80 -12.97
N GLN A 106 -9.80 8.95 -12.78
CA GLN A 106 -9.56 8.31 -11.50
C GLN A 106 -9.17 9.32 -10.39
N VAL A 107 -8.25 10.24 -10.66
CA VAL A 107 -7.82 11.26 -9.69
C VAL A 107 -8.99 12.18 -9.31
N THR A 108 -9.77 12.61 -10.29
CA THR A 108 -10.96 13.45 -10.05
C THR A 108 -12.02 12.72 -9.23
N MET A 109 -12.28 11.44 -9.51
CA MET A 109 -13.19 10.63 -8.68
C MET A 109 -12.70 10.49 -7.24
N GLN A 110 -11.41 10.22 -7.03
CA GLN A 110 -10.82 10.13 -5.70
C GLN A 110 -10.87 11.47 -4.97
N ALA A 111 -10.55 12.57 -5.65
CA ALA A 111 -10.63 13.91 -5.07
C ALA A 111 -12.06 14.28 -4.66
N LEU A 112 -13.07 14.00 -5.50
CA LEU A 112 -14.48 14.23 -5.17
C LEU A 112 -14.93 13.39 -3.96
N PHE A 113 -14.48 12.14 -3.87
CA PHE A 113 -14.74 11.29 -2.71
C PHE A 113 -14.10 11.86 -1.44
N CYS A 114 -12.82 12.24 -1.48
CA CYS A 114 -12.12 12.83 -0.34
C CYS A 114 -12.73 14.18 0.09
N CYS A 115 -13.11 15.04 -0.86
CA CYS A 115 -13.75 16.32 -0.58
C CYS A 115 -15.13 16.14 0.07
N SER A 116 -15.95 15.22 -0.44
CA SER A 116 -17.28 14.94 0.13
C SER A 116 -17.19 14.35 1.54
N LEU A 117 -16.24 13.43 1.78
CA LEU A 117 -15.96 12.90 3.11
C LEU A 117 -15.49 14.00 4.07
N THR A 118 -14.57 14.86 3.63
CA THR A 118 -14.05 15.98 4.44
C THR A 118 -15.17 16.95 4.80
N TYR A 119 -16.06 17.28 3.85
CA TYR A 119 -17.21 18.12 4.09
C TYR A 119 -18.18 17.50 5.11
N ALA A 120 -18.47 16.20 4.98
CA ALA A 120 -19.36 15.48 5.90
C ALA A 120 -18.77 15.36 7.32
N VAL A 121 -17.46 15.19 7.45
CA VAL A 121 -16.76 15.02 8.72
C VAL A 121 -16.44 16.36 9.41
N SER A 122 -16.31 17.44 8.66
CA SER A 122 -16.01 18.80 9.17
C SER A 122 -16.90 19.26 10.35
N PRO A 123 -18.25 19.17 10.30
CA PRO A 123 -19.09 19.58 11.44
C PRO A 123 -18.88 18.72 12.70
N ILE A 124 -18.56 17.43 12.54
CA ILE A 124 -18.27 16.51 13.64
C ILE A 124 -16.96 16.94 14.31
N LEU A 125 -15.92 17.17 13.52
CA LEU A 125 -14.62 17.64 14.02
C LEU A 125 -14.73 19.01 14.70
N ARG A 126 -15.51 19.94 14.15
CA ARG A 126 -15.77 21.24 14.78
C ARG A 126 -16.50 21.10 16.13
N THR A 127 -17.34 20.08 16.28
CA THR A 127 -18.07 19.86 17.54
C THR A 127 -17.16 19.25 18.59
N LEU A 128 -16.42 18.20 18.25
CA LEU A 128 -15.44 17.59 19.15
C LEU A 128 -14.30 18.55 19.51
N GLY A 129 -13.81 19.32 18.54
CA GLY A 129 -12.73 20.28 18.74
C GLY A 129 -13.09 21.48 19.62
N ARG A 130 -14.37 21.67 19.98
CA ARG A 130 -14.78 22.68 20.98
C ARG A 130 -14.60 22.20 22.42
N GLU A 131 -14.59 20.88 22.63
CA GLU A 131 -14.51 20.28 23.97
C GLU A 131 -13.07 19.85 24.32
N ILE A 132 -12.20 19.73 23.32
CA ILE A 132 -10.84 19.18 23.47
C ILE A 132 -9.81 20.29 23.33
N ASP A 133 -8.85 20.32 24.26
CA ASP A 133 -7.72 21.25 24.21
C ASP A 133 -6.81 20.98 23.00
N THR A 134 -6.29 22.05 22.39
CA THR A 134 -5.43 21.96 21.20
C THR A 134 -4.16 21.11 21.47
N ASP A 135 -3.61 21.17 22.68
CA ASP A 135 -2.46 20.35 23.08
C ASP A 135 -2.77 18.85 23.02
N SER A 136 -3.96 18.46 23.48
CA SER A 136 -4.43 17.08 23.40
C SER A 136 -4.55 16.61 21.94
N ILE A 137 -4.96 17.49 21.02
CA ILE A 137 -5.04 17.19 19.58
C ILE A 137 -3.64 16.94 18.99
N TYR A 138 -2.65 17.77 19.31
CA TYR A 138 -1.28 17.58 18.84
C TYR A 138 -0.67 16.28 19.38
N ILE A 139 -0.84 15.98 20.66
CA ILE A 139 -0.33 14.73 21.27
C ILE A 139 -1.01 13.51 20.64
N ALA A 140 -2.35 13.50 20.55
CA ALA A 140 -3.10 12.37 20.00
C ALA A 140 -2.72 12.10 18.53
N SER A 141 -2.60 13.16 17.73
CA SER A 141 -2.23 13.04 16.33
C SER A 141 -0.76 12.62 16.14
N GLY A 142 0.16 13.13 16.97
CA GLY A 142 1.55 12.69 17.02
C GLY A 142 1.69 11.20 17.35
N LEU A 143 0.95 10.70 18.35
CA LEU A 143 0.92 9.27 18.69
C LEU A 143 0.29 8.43 17.57
N PHE A 144 -0.76 8.94 16.91
CA PHE A 144 -1.39 8.25 15.79
C PHE A 144 -0.41 8.05 14.63
N PHE A 145 0.25 9.12 14.18
CA PHE A 145 1.21 9.04 13.07
C PHE A 145 2.52 8.33 13.44
N SER A 146 3.00 8.46 14.67
CA SER A 146 4.32 7.93 15.07
C SER A 146 4.28 6.50 15.62
N LEU A 147 3.16 6.07 16.24
CA LEU A 147 3.06 4.75 16.87
C LEU A 147 1.98 3.89 16.22
N ILE A 148 0.76 4.41 16.06
CA ILE A 148 -0.38 3.59 15.60
C ILE A 148 -0.19 3.19 14.13
N ILE A 149 0.08 4.14 13.22
CA ILE A 149 0.27 3.83 11.79
C ILE A 149 1.45 2.88 11.57
N PRO A 150 2.65 3.09 12.14
CA PRO A 150 3.75 2.14 11.99
C PRO A 150 3.45 0.76 12.57
N THR A 151 2.75 0.68 13.70
CA THR A 151 2.35 -0.61 14.28
C THR A 151 1.38 -1.35 13.37
N ILE A 152 0.37 -0.66 12.83
CA ILE A 152 -0.55 -1.23 11.83
C ILE A 152 0.22 -1.67 10.59
N PHE A 153 1.15 -0.85 10.10
CA PHE A 153 1.96 -1.18 8.93
C PHE A 153 2.81 -2.44 9.16
N VAL A 154 3.46 -2.56 10.32
CA VAL A 154 4.23 -3.76 10.70
C VAL A 154 3.32 -4.99 10.79
N ASN A 155 2.15 -4.86 11.40
CA ASN A 155 1.16 -5.94 11.47
C ASN A 155 0.63 -6.31 10.08
N MET A 156 0.45 -5.35 9.18
CA MET A 156 0.06 -5.63 7.80
C MET A 156 1.19 -6.31 7.03
N GLN A 157 2.45 -6.01 7.34
CA GLN A 157 3.58 -6.64 6.68
C GLN A 157 3.66 -8.15 6.96
N THR A 158 3.15 -8.62 8.11
CA THR A 158 3.09 -10.07 8.38
C THR A 158 2.12 -10.80 7.46
N LEU A 159 1.14 -10.11 6.87
CA LEU A 159 0.20 -10.67 5.90
C LEU A 159 0.83 -10.92 4.53
N LYS A 160 2.04 -10.39 4.27
CA LYS A 160 2.76 -10.61 3.02
C LYS A 160 3.45 -11.98 2.94
N ASN A 161 3.48 -12.75 4.03
CA ASN A 161 4.04 -14.10 4.05
C ASN A 161 3.13 -15.09 3.30
N VAL A 162 3.31 -15.18 1.98
CA VAL A 162 2.53 -16.05 1.10
C VAL A 162 3.30 -17.36 0.86
N ILE A 163 2.62 -18.49 1.12
CA ILE A 163 3.12 -19.83 0.82
C ILE A 163 2.61 -20.23 -0.56
N HIS A 164 3.53 -20.62 -1.45
CA HIS A 164 3.17 -21.14 -2.76
C HIS A 164 3.10 -22.67 -2.72
N GLY A 165 1.98 -23.21 -3.22
CA GLY A 165 1.76 -24.64 -3.38
C GLY A 165 2.49 -25.20 -4.61
N PRO A 166 2.93 -26.46 -4.58
CA PRO A 166 3.49 -27.14 -5.75
C PRO A 166 2.38 -27.63 -6.68
N TRP A 167 1.67 -26.70 -7.31
CA TRP A 167 0.70 -27.04 -8.36
C TRP A 167 1.46 -27.22 -9.67
N ASP A 168 2.12 -28.36 -9.84
CA ASP A 168 2.69 -28.73 -11.13
C ASP A 168 1.56 -29.09 -12.09
N GLU A 169 1.51 -28.44 -13.25
CA GLU A 169 0.74 -28.92 -14.40
C GLU A 169 1.27 -30.30 -14.83
N ALA A 170 0.37 -31.24 -15.12
CA ALA A 170 0.76 -32.56 -15.60
C ALA A 170 1.35 -32.44 -17.02
N THR A 171 2.68 -32.41 -17.14
CA THR A 171 3.32 -32.48 -18.46
C THR A 171 3.21 -33.90 -19.00
N VAL A 172 2.50 -34.07 -20.12
CA VAL A 172 2.48 -35.32 -20.89
C VAL A 172 3.78 -35.44 -21.68
N ASN A 173 4.91 -35.59 -20.97
CA ASN A 173 6.12 -36.05 -21.65
C ASN A 173 5.87 -37.52 -22.01
N LYS A 174 5.59 -37.75 -23.29
CA LYS A 174 5.63 -39.08 -23.90
C LYS A 174 7.10 -39.48 -23.92
N GLU A 175 7.53 -40.29 -22.95
CA GLU A 175 8.67 -41.18 -23.17
C GLU A 175 8.36 -42.15 -24.31
#